data_AF-A0A958AIA7-F1
#
_entry.id   AF-A0A958AIA7-F1
#
_cell.length_a   1.000
_cell.length_b   1.000
_cell.length_c   1.000
_cell.angle_alpha   90.00
_cell.angle_beta   90.00
_cell.angle_gamma   90.00
#
_symmetry.space_group_name_H-M   'P 1'
#
loop_
_entity.id
_entity.type
_entity.pdbx_description
1 polymer ?
#
loop_
_entity_poly.entity_id
_entity_poly.type
_entity_poly.pdbx_seq_one_letter_code
_entity_poly.pdbx_strand_id
1 'polypeptide(L)'
;WLLTREDEVILLGDTVMIPDFALTHKKDGRRAVIEIVGFWHPEYLERKIAKAKAANRRDLILLVYEGVNLGKERLQDVPAQVLYFKNKPVLKEVMALVEQVAV
;
A
#
# COMPACT_ATOMS: atom_id res chain seq x y z
N TRP A 1 0.46 -13.50 -11.40
CA TRP A 1 0.30 -13.06 -10.01
C TRP A 1 -0.73 -13.91 -9.30
N LEU A 2 -0.49 -14.20 -8.02
CA LEU A 2 -1.43 -14.77 -7.07
C LEU A 2 -1.74 -13.68 -6.04
N LEU A 3 -3.02 -13.34 -5.87
CA LEU A 3 -3.46 -12.36 -4.90
C LEU A 3 -3.85 -13.07 -3.61
N THR A 4 -3.23 -12.70 -2.50
CA THR A 4 -3.59 -13.14 -1.15
C THR A 4 -4.03 -11.94 -0.32
N ARG A 5 -4.92 -12.17 0.66
CA ARG A 5 -5.45 -11.13 1.56
C ARG A 5 -4.80 -11.26 2.92
N GLU A 6 -4.37 -10.15 3.50
CA GLU A 6 -3.83 -10.08 4.88
C GLU A 6 -2.75 -11.14 5.17
N ASP A 7 -1.95 -11.48 4.15
CA ASP A 7 -0.99 -12.59 4.15
C ASP A 7 0.43 -12.15 4.51
N GLU A 8 0.68 -10.83 4.50
CA GLU A 8 1.97 -10.27 4.87
C GLU A 8 1.90 -9.62 6.25
N VAL A 9 2.86 -9.95 7.13
CA VAL A 9 3.06 -9.26 8.40
C VAL A 9 4.36 -8.48 8.35
N ILE A 10 4.27 -7.15 8.42
CA ILE A 10 5.42 -6.25 8.50
C ILE A 10 5.63 -5.88 9.96
N LEU A 11 6.77 -6.29 10.52
CA LEU A 11 7.16 -5.95 11.89
C LEU A 11 7.71 -4.51 11.92
N LEU A 12 7.13 -3.65 12.74
CA LEU A 12 7.51 -2.23 12.89
C LEU A 12 8.09 -1.94 14.28
N GLY A 13 8.69 -2.96 14.91
CA GLY A 13 9.16 -2.89 16.29
C GLY A 13 8.08 -3.34 17.27
N ASP A 14 7.43 -2.38 17.93
CA ASP A 14 6.41 -2.61 18.97
C ASP A 14 5.00 -2.87 18.40
N THR A 15 4.80 -2.60 17.11
CA THR A 15 3.55 -2.84 16.38
C THR A 15 3.81 -3.62 15.10
N VAL A 16 2.74 -4.16 14.54
CA VAL A 16 2.72 -4.73 13.19
C VAL A 16 1.90 -3.87 12.23
N MET A 17 2.21 -3.99 10.94
CA MET A 17 1.36 -3.59 9.83
C MET A 17 1.02 -4.84 9.02
N ILE A 18 -0.27 -5.05 8.77
CA ILE A 18 -0.78 -6.13 7.93
C ILE A 18 -1.41 -5.46 6.72
N PRO A 19 -0.74 -5.45 5.55
CA PRO A 19 -1.32 -4.90 4.33
C PRO A 19 -2.56 -5.67 3.89
N ASP A 20 -3.52 -4.96 3.30
CA ASP A 20 -4.76 -5.57 2.82
C ASP A 20 -4.50 -6.72 1.82
N PHE A 21 -3.52 -6.57 0.92
CA PHE A 21 -3.22 -7.58 -0.08
C PHE A 21 -1.71 -7.78 -0.31
N ALA A 22 -1.35 -8.99 -0.75
CA ALA A 22 -0.06 -9.28 -1.35
C ALA A 22 -0.25 -9.91 -2.73
N LEU A 23 0.60 -9.55 -3.69
CA LEU A 23 0.68 -10.18 -4.99
C LEU A 23 2.02 -10.89 -5.13
N THR A 24 1.97 -12.21 -5.34
CA THR A 24 3.16 -13.05 -5.58
C THR A 24 3.19 -13.51 -7.04
N HIS A 25 4.28 -13.29 -7.74
CA HIS A 25 4.41 -13.77 -9.10
C HIS A 25 4.67 -15.28 -9.13
N LYS A 26 3.92 -16.02 -9.96
CA LYS A 26 3.89 -17.50 -9.91
C LYS A 26 5.15 -18.17 -10.44
N LYS A 27 5.98 -17.46 -11.21
CA LYS A 27 7.16 -18.03 -11.90
C LYS A 27 8.47 -17.72 -11.19
N ASP A 28 8.67 -16.46 -10.81
CA ASP A 28 9.93 -15.98 -10.21
C ASP A 28 9.78 -15.65 -8.71
N GLY A 29 8.57 -15.71 -8.16
CA GLY A 29 8.31 -15.54 -6.73
C GLY A 29 8.32 -14.10 -6.24
N ARG A 30 8.59 -13.11 -7.10
CA ARG A 30 8.68 -11.70 -6.67
C ARG A 30 7.35 -11.18 -6.12
N ARG A 31 7.40 -10.28 -5.13
CA ARG A 31 6.23 -9.84 -4.37
C ARG A 31 6.08 -8.33 -4.34
N ALA A 32 4.84 -7.88 -4.40
CA ALA A 32 4.43 -6.52 -4.04
C ALA A 32 3.26 -6.60 -3.05
N VAL A 33 3.20 -5.64 -2.14
CA VAL A 33 2.13 -5.54 -1.14
C VAL A 33 1.30 -4.28 -1.38
N ILE A 34 0.00 -4.38 -1.13
CA ILE A 34 -0.95 -3.30 -1.40
C ILE A 34 -1.72 -2.99 -0.12
N GLU A 35 -1.85 -1.70 0.15
CA GLU A 35 -2.65 -1.17 1.22
C GLU A 35 -3.68 -0.17 0.67
N ILE A 36 -4.96 -0.37 0.99
CA ILE A 36 -6.03 0.53 0.56
C ILE A 36 -6.27 1.59 1.65
N VAL A 37 -6.30 2.86 1.24
CA VAL A 37 -6.54 4.02 2.09
C VAL A 37 -7.88 4.64 1.69
N GLY A 38 -8.95 4.21 2.37
CA GLY A 38 -10.35 4.50 1.99
C GLY A 38 -11.18 5.36 2.95
N PHE A 39 -10.60 5.85 4.06
CA PHE A 39 -11.20 6.74 5.08
C PHE A 39 -12.04 6.10 6.21
N TRP A 40 -11.99 6.71 7.40
CA TRP A 40 -13.05 6.70 8.44
C TRP A 40 -12.77 7.68 9.60
N HIS A 41 -11.51 8.03 9.92
CA HIS A 41 -11.17 9.10 10.87
C HIS A 41 -9.77 9.69 10.64
N PRO A 42 -9.52 11.01 10.84
CA PRO A 42 -8.20 11.62 10.61
C PRO A 42 -7.07 10.97 11.42
N GLU A 43 -7.30 10.65 12.69
CA GLU A 43 -6.31 9.99 13.55
C GLU A 43 -5.92 8.60 13.02
N TYR A 44 -6.88 7.86 12.45
CA TYR A 44 -6.61 6.55 11.85
C TYR A 44 -5.71 6.66 10.62
N LEU A 45 -5.92 7.70 9.81
CA LEU A 45 -5.12 7.98 8.63
C LEU A 45 -3.67 8.30 9.00
N GLU A 46 -3.45 9.13 10.02
CA GLU A 46 -2.11 9.44 10.53
C GLU A 46 -1.38 8.19 10.98
N ARG A 47 -2.06 7.30 11.74
CA ARG A 47 -1.48 6.03 12.16
C ARG A 47 -1.12 5.13 10.97
N LYS A 48 -1.97 5.06 9.95
CA LYS A 48 -1.71 4.25 8.75
C LYS A 48 -0.50 4.81 7.97
N ILE A 49 -0.39 6.13 7.83
CA ILE A 49 0.76 6.78 7.17
C ILE A 49 2.04 6.59 7.97
N ALA A 50 2.00 6.75 9.29
CA ALA A 50 3.15 6.51 10.16
C ALA A 50 3.65 5.06 10.02
N LYS A 51 2.74 4.08 9.98
CA LYS A 51 3.09 2.68 9.73
C LYS A 51 3.69 2.46 8.33
N ALA A 52 3.12 3.07 7.30
CA ALA A 52 3.66 2.99 5.94
C ALA A 52 5.07 3.60 5.83
N LYS A 53 5.33 4.72 6.52
CA LYS A 53 6.69 5.30 6.63
C LYS A 53 7.64 4.34 7.36
N ALA A 54 7.23 3.84 8.53
CA ALA A 54 8.03 2.93 9.33
C ALA A 54 8.32 1.60 8.62
N ALA A 55 7.40 1.11 7.78
CA ALA A 55 7.60 -0.09 6.98
C ALA A 55 8.81 0.06 6.05
N ASN A 56 9.09 1.28 5.57
CA ASN A 56 10.23 1.59 4.73
C ASN A 56 10.37 0.65 3.50
N ARG A 57 9.23 0.23 2.94
CA ARG A 57 9.13 -0.73 1.84
C ARG A 57 8.89 -0.01 0.51
N ARG A 58 9.72 -0.32 -0.49
CA ARG A 58 9.55 0.17 -1.87
C ARG A 58 8.57 -0.69 -2.67
N ASP A 59 8.37 -1.93 -2.27
CA ASP A 59 7.43 -2.90 -2.83
C ASP A 59 6.01 -2.75 -2.26
N LEU A 60 5.77 -1.71 -1.44
CA LEU A 60 4.46 -1.32 -0.94
C LEU A 60 3.79 -0.32 -1.90
N ILE A 61 2.52 -0.56 -2.19
CA ILE A 61 1.65 0.32 -2.98
C ILE A 61 0.51 0.80 -2.09
N LEU A 62 0.35 2.12 -1.97
CA LEU A 62 -0.78 2.75 -1.31
C LEU A 62 -1.84 3.13 -2.34
N LEU A 63 -3.01 2.48 -2.29
CA LEU A 63 -4.17 2.86 -3.09
C LEU A 63 -4.99 3.88 -2.31
N VAL A 64 -4.91 5.15 -2.68
CA VAL A 64 -5.53 6.25 -1.93
C VAL A 64 -6.81 6.71 -2.61
N TYR A 65 -7.92 6.63 -1.88
CA TYR A 65 -9.19 7.19 -2.33
C TYR A 65 -9.11 8.73 -2.36
N GLU A 66 -9.37 9.35 -3.51
CA GLU A 66 -9.28 10.82 -3.67
C GLU A 66 -10.25 11.61 -2.79
N GLY A 67 -11.36 10.99 -2.34
CA GLY A 67 -12.30 11.63 -1.42
C GLY A 67 -11.78 11.70 0.03
N VAL A 68 -10.66 11.04 0.34
CA VAL A 68 -9.92 11.28 1.59
C VAL A 68 -9.27 12.65 1.45
N ASN A 69 -9.59 13.61 2.33
CA ASN A 69 -8.91 14.90 2.39
C ASN A 69 -7.48 14.76 2.97
N LEU A 70 -6.67 13.92 2.32
CA LEU A 70 -5.27 13.69 2.63
C LEU A 70 -4.44 14.63 1.79
N GLY A 71 -3.79 15.58 2.44
CA GLY A 71 -2.80 16.40 1.78
C GLY A 71 -1.66 15.54 1.25
N LYS A 72 -1.32 15.72 -0.04
CA LYS A 72 -0.27 14.96 -0.73
C LYS A 72 1.08 15.06 -0.01
N GLU A 73 1.31 16.14 0.74
CA GLU A 73 2.49 16.37 1.56
C GLU A 73 2.73 15.28 2.61
N ARG A 74 1.67 14.68 3.17
CA ARG A 74 1.83 13.67 4.22
C ARG A 74 2.44 12.36 3.72
N LEU A 75 2.32 12.11 2.41
CA LEU A 75 2.84 10.92 1.75
C LEU A 75 4.21 11.14 1.06
N GLN A 76 4.76 12.36 1.08
CA GLN A 76 6.01 12.66 0.37
C GLN A 76 7.22 11.85 0.85
N ASP A 77 7.30 11.56 2.15
CA ASP A 77 8.42 10.79 2.72
C ASP A 77 8.15 9.29 2.78
N VAL A 78 7.03 8.80 2.23
CA VAL A 78 6.73 7.37 2.25
C VAL A 78 7.46 6.71 1.07
N PRO A 79 8.32 5.69 1.29
CA PRO A 79 9.01 5.00 0.19
C PRO A 79 8.08 4.20 -0.74
N ALA A 80 6.86 3.95 -0.30
CA ALA A 80 5.81 3.26 -1.03
C ALA A 80 5.37 4.05 -2.27
N GLN A 81 4.96 3.34 -3.32
CA GLN A 81 4.31 3.97 -4.47
C GLN A 81 2.87 4.33 -4.13
N VAL A 82 2.42 5.51 -4.55
CA VAL A 82 1.05 5.99 -4.27
C VAL A 82 0.26 6.06 -5.56
N LEU A 83 -0.90 5.40 -5.59
CA LEU A 83 -1.88 5.49 -6.67
C LEU A 83 -3.20 6.03 -6.14
N TYR A 84 -3.62 7.17 -6.66
CA TYR A 84 -4.90 7.78 -6.30
C TYR A 84 -6.03 7.25 -7.18
N PHE A 85 -7.22 7.05 -6.60
CA PHE A 85 -8.40 6.63 -7.35
C PHE A 85 -9.68 7.33 -6.89
N LYS A 86 -10.61 7.57 -7.82
CA LYS A 86 -11.87 8.32 -7.55
C LYS A 86 -13.06 7.48 -7.12
N ASN A 87 -13.20 6.27 -7.65
CA ASN A 87 -14.34 5.39 -7.38
C ASN A 87 -13.87 3.97 -7.08
N LYS A 88 -13.07 3.41 -7.98
CA LYS A 88 -12.42 2.10 -7.82
C LYS A 88 -11.01 2.17 -8.39
N PRO A 89 -10.04 1.44 -7.81
CA PRO A 89 -8.72 1.31 -8.40
C PRO A 89 -8.81 0.69 -9.80
N VAL A 90 -8.13 1.30 -10.77
CA VAL A 90 -8.07 0.77 -12.14
C VAL A 90 -7.04 -0.37 -12.15
N LEU A 91 -7.50 -1.60 -12.34
CA LEU A 91 -6.64 -2.79 -12.25
C LEU A 91 -5.40 -2.70 -13.15
N LYS A 92 -5.53 -2.13 -14.36
CA LYS A 92 -4.39 -1.95 -15.27
C LYS A 92 -3.27 -1.09 -14.66
N GLU A 93 -3.63 -0.01 -13.98
CA GLU A 93 -2.68 0.90 -13.33
C GLU A 93 -2.06 0.27 -12.09
N VAL A 94 -2.88 -0.42 -11.29
CA VAL A 94 -2.41 -1.19 -10.14
C VAL A 94 -1.39 -2.24 -10.57
N MET A 95 -1.71 -3.01 -11.61
CA MET A 95 -0.81 -4.05 -12.12
C MET A 95 0.47 -3.49 -12.71
N ALA A 96 0.43 -2.32 -13.38
CA ALA A 96 1.64 -1.66 -13.86
C ALA A 96 2.60 -1.31 -12.70
N LEU A 97 2.06 -0.81 -11.59
CA LEU A 97 2.85 -0.55 -10.38
C LEU A 97 3.38 -1.84 -9.75
N VAL A 98 2.54 -2.88 -9.63
CA VAL A 98 2.98 -4.20 -9.12
C VAL A 98 4.17 -4.71 -9.93
N GLU A 99 4.09 -4.64 -11.26
CA GLU A 99 5.18 -5.08 -12.12
C GLU A 99 6.47 -4.26 -11.89
N GLN A 100 6.34 -2.95 -11.64
CA GLN A 100 7.46 -2.05 -11.41
C GLN A 100 8.14 -2.25 -10.05
N VAL A 101 7.36 -2.49 -8.99
CA VAL A 101 7.89 -2.46 -7.61
C VAL A 101 8.18 -3.82 -7.01
N ALA A 102 7.61 -4.89 -7.56
CA ALA A 102 7.74 -6.20 -6.94
C ALA A 102 9.19 -6.70 -6.96
N VAL A 103 9.66 -7.17 -5.80
CA VAL A 103 11.03 -7.63 -5.54
C VAL A 103 11.10 -9.12 -5.26
#